data_AF-A0A838E1B7-F1
#
_entry.id   AF-A0A838E1B7-F1
#
_cell.length_a   1.000
_cell.length_b   1.000
_cell.length_c   1.000
_cell.angle_alpha   90.00
_cell.angle_beta   90.00
_cell.angle_gamma   90.00
#
_symmetry.space_group_name_H-M   'P 1'
#
loop_
_entity.id
_entity.type
_entity.pdbx_description
1 polymer ?
#
loop_
_entity_poly.entity_id
_entity_poly.type
_entity_poly.pdbx_seq_one_letter_code
_entity_poly.pdbx_strand_id
1 'polypeptide(L)' 'MFHQLLTPVANNLFLSFLVGFIPILVVLILLGLVRWPAWLAALSGLVVGLIIAVAVWQMPIQLATSSTLNGVTFALYIDF' A
#
# COMPACT_ATOMS: atom_id res chain seq x y z
N MET A 1 14.09 3.08 -15.31
CA MET A 1 14.08 3.22 -13.84
C MET A 1 12.89 4.09 -13.46
N PHE A 2 12.13 3.75 -12.42
CA PHE A 2 11.00 4.56 -11.96
C PHE A 2 11.52 5.77 -11.18
N HIS A 3 11.07 6.99 -11.54
CA HIS A 3 11.38 8.20 -10.77
C HIS A 3 10.30 8.37 -9.70
N GLN A 4 10.67 8.10 -8.44
CA GLN A 4 9.80 8.32 -7.30
C GLN A 4 9.49 9.81 -7.16
N LEU A 5 8.24 10.18 -7.41
CA LEU A 5 7.75 11.52 -7.12
C LEU A 5 7.65 11.66 -5.59
N LEU A 6 8.36 12.62 -5.00
CA LEU A 6 8.28 12.89 -3.56
C LEU A 6 7.01 13.63 -3.17
N THR A 7 6.44 14.39 -4.11
CA THR A 7 5.27 15.26 -3.88
C THR A 7 4.14 15.00 -4.89
N PRO A 8 3.71 13.73 -5.05
CA PRO A 8 2.70 13.38 -6.05
C PRO A 8 1.34 14.03 -5.77
N VAL A 9 1.05 14.38 -4.51
CA VAL A 9 -0.20 15.04 -4.15
C VAL A 9 0.02 16.55 -4.10
N ALA A 10 -0.49 17.25 -5.12
CA ALA A 10 -0.53 18.72 -5.20
C ALA A 10 0.83 19.41 -4.95
N ASN A 11 1.93 18.74 -5.30
CA ASN A 11 3.29 19.19 -5.03
C ASN A 11 3.58 19.48 -3.53
N ASN A 12 2.83 18.87 -2.62
CA ASN A 12 2.95 19.05 -1.17
C ASN A 12 3.30 17.73 -0.47
N LEU A 13 4.41 17.76 0.25
CA LEU A 13 4.93 16.61 1.00
C LEU A 13 3.97 16.16 2.11
N PHE A 14 3.34 17.11 2.81
CA PHE A 14 2.44 16.81 3.92
C PHE A 14 1.18 16.07 3.43
N LEU A 15 0.58 16.54 2.33
CA LEU A 15 -0.57 15.87 1.74
C LEU A 15 -0.20 14.47 1.22
N SER A 16 0.98 14.34 0.60
CA SER A 16 1.48 13.05 0.12
C SER A 16 1.70 12.07 1.28
N PHE A 17 2.20 12.55 2.41
CA PHE A 17 2.32 11.76 3.65
C PHE A 17 0.95 11.29 4.16
N LEU A 18 -0.06 12.17 4.23
CA LEU A 18 -1.40 11.79 4.66
C LEU A 18 -2.00 10.70 3.76
N VAL A 19 -1.82 10.81 2.44
CA VAL A 19 -2.32 9.80 1.51
C VAL A 19 -1.57 8.48 1.68
N GLY A 20 -0.25 8.52 1.87
CA GLY A 20 0.56 7.33 2.18
C GLY A 20 0.20 6.66 3.51
N PHE A 21 -0.43 7.39 4.43
CA PHE A 21 -0.87 6.87 5.73
C PHE A 21 -2.21 6.12 5.67
N ILE A 22 -3.00 6.30 4.60
CA ILE A 22 -4.33 5.67 4.44
C ILE A 22 -4.31 4.14 4.59
N PRO A 23 -3.41 3.37 3.95
CA PRO A 23 -3.40 1.91 4.07
C PRO A 23 -3.23 1.45 5.52
N ILE A 24 -2.40 2.16 6.30
CA ILE A 24 -2.14 1.87 7.71
C ILE A 24 -3.41 2.10 8.52
N LEU A 25 -4.09 3.24 8.32
CA LEU A 25 -5.36 3.54 8.98
C LEU A 25 -6.42 2.47 8.67
N VAL A 26 -6.51 2.01 7.43
CA VAL A 26 -7.47 0.96 7.04
C VAL A 26 -7.24 -0.31 7.84
N VAL A 27 -5.99 -0.78 7.92
CA VAL A 27 -5.65 -1.99 8.69
C VAL A 27 -5.96 -1.79 10.18
N LEU A 28 -5.56 -0.66 10.77
CA LEU A 28 -5.79 -0.36 12.18
C LEU A 28 -7.27 -0.25 12.53
N ILE A 29 -8.08 0.36 11.68
CA ILE A 29 -9.53 0.47 11.88
C ILE A 29 -10.18 -0.92 11.77
N LEU A 30 -9.79 -1.72 10.78
CA LEU A 30 -10.33 -3.07 10.60
C LEU A 30 -9.98 -4.02 11.75
N LEU A 31 -8.77 -3.93 12.28
CA LEU A 31 -8.33 -4.74 13.43
C LEU A 31 -8.88 -4.20 14.76
N GLY A 32 -8.82 -2.89 14.98
CA GLY A 32 -9.14 -2.27 16.27
C GLY A 32 -10.64 -2.02 16.45
N LEU A 33 -11.29 -1.47 15.44
CA LEU A 33 -12.70 -1.07 15.49
C LEU A 33 -13.63 -2.19 15.03
N VAL A 34 -13.38 -2.71 13.82
CA VAL A 34 -14.29 -3.69 13.18
C VAL A 34 -14.01 -5.12 13.66
N ARG A 35 -12.82 -5.39 14.22
CA ARG A 35 -12.37 -6.69 14.72
C ARG A 35 -12.48 -7.81 13.67
N TRP A 36 -12.16 -7.49 12.43
CA TRP A 36 -12.09 -8.48 11.35
C TRP A 36 -10.93 -9.45 11.55
N PRO A 37 -11.01 -10.67 10.98
CA PRO A 37 -9.89 -11.59 11.04
C PRO A 37 -8.66 -10.97 10.37
N ALA A 38 -7.50 -11.19 10.99
CA ALA A 38 -6.29 -10.43 10.67
C ALA A 38 -5.85 -10.56 9.21
N TRP A 39 -6.10 -11.72 8.59
CA TRP A 39 -5.80 -11.96 7.19
C TRP A 39 -6.59 -11.04 6.24
N LEU A 40 -7.87 -10.77 6.53
CA LEU A 40 -8.70 -9.85 5.72
C LEU A 40 -8.24 -8.40 5.89
N ALA A 41 -7.88 -8.00 7.11
CA ALA A 41 -7.38 -6.66 7.37
C ALA A 41 -6.08 -6.41 6.58
N ALA A 42 -5.12 -7.35 6.63
CA ALA A 42 -3.89 -7.25 5.85
C ALA A 42 -4.15 -7.18 4.33
N LEU A 43 -5.04 -8.02 3.81
CA LEU A 43 -5.37 -8.06 2.38
C LEU A 43 -6.03 -6.77 1.91
N SER A 44 -6.91 -6.18 2.73
CA SER A 44 -7.52 -4.87 2.42
C SER A 44 -6.48 -3.73 2.40
N GLY A 45 -5.53 -3.73 3.33
CA GLY A 45 -4.44 -2.74 3.35
C GLY A 45 -3.56 -2.82 2.11
N LEU A 46 -3.26 -4.05 1.65
CA LEU A 46 -2.54 -4.29 0.40
C LEU A 46 -3.30 -3.74 -0.81
N VAL A 47 -4.59 -4.02 -0.92
CA VAL A 47 -5.43 -3.51 -2.03
C VAL A 47 -5.46 -1.98 -2.03
N VAL A 48 -5.67 -1.36 -0.86
CA VAL A 48 -5.69 0.11 -0.73
C VAL A 48 -4.34 0.72 -1.10
N GLY A 49 -3.24 0.14 -0.62
CA GLY A 49 -1.89 0.59 -0.98
C GLY A 49 -1.60 0.49 -2.49
N LEU A 50 -2.04 -0.60 -3.12
CA LEU A 50 -1.84 -0.83 -4.55
C LEU A 50 -2.65 0.18 -5.39
N ILE A 51 -3.90 0.46 -4.99
CA ILE A 51 -4.72 1.50 -5.62
C ILE A 51 -4.02 2.87 -5.52
N ILE A 52 -3.52 3.23 -4.33
CA ILE A 52 -2.82 4.51 -4.12
C ILE A 52 -1.54 4.59 -4.95
N ALA A 53 -0.75 3.51 -5.04
CA ALA A 53 0.47 3.49 -5.84
C ALA A 53 0.21 3.77 -7.33
N VAL A 54 -0.87 3.20 -7.89
CA VAL A 54 -1.22 3.40 -9.30
C VAL A 54 -1.93 4.74 -9.53
N ALA A 55 -2.91 5.10 -8.68
CA ALA A 55 -3.74 6.28 -8.90
C ALA A 55 -3.04 7.59 -8.50
N VAL A 56 -2.27 7.59 -7.41
CA VAL A 56 -1.65 8.81 -6.85
C VAL A 56 -0.18 8.93 -7.29
N TRP A 57 0.60 7.86 -7.18
CA TRP A 57 2.02 7.87 -7.57
C TRP A 57 2.23 7.60 -9.07
N GLN A 58 1.16 7.34 -9.83
CA GLN A 58 1.21 7.01 -11.25
C GLN A 58 2.24 5.92 -11.57
N MET A 59 2.39 4.96 -10.65
CA MET A 59 3.36 3.88 -10.80
C MET A 59 2.91 2.98 -11.96
N PRO A 60 3.82 2.56 -12.87
CA PRO A 60 3.48 1.63 -13.94
C PRO A 60 2.87 0.35 -13.35
N ILE A 61 1.73 -0.10 -13.89
CA ILE A 61 0.98 -1.24 -13.34
C ILE A 61 1.85 -2.49 -13.29
N GLN A 62 2.67 -2.76 -14.32
CA GLN A 62 3.59 -3.89 -14.32
C GLN A 62 4.58 -3.84 -13.14
N LEU A 63 5.05 -2.65 -12.77
CA LEU A 63 6.01 -2.47 -11.69
C LEU A 63 5.32 -2.57 -10.32
N ALA A 64 4.12 -2.01 -10.18
CA ALA A 64 3.30 -2.14 -8.98
C ALA A 64 2.97 -3.61 -8.67
N THR A 65 2.50 -4.38 -9.67
CA THR A 65 2.19 -5.81 -9.49
C THR A 65 3.46 -6.64 -9.24
N SER A 66 4.55 -6.39 -9.98
CA SER A 66 5.82 -7.09 -9.76
C SER A 66 6.36 -6.85 -8.35
N SER A 67 6.28 -5.62 -7.82
CA SER A 67 6.73 -5.31 -6.46
C SER A 67 5.88 -6.02 -5.40
N THR A 68 4.56 -6.06 -5.62
CA THR A 68 3.62 -6.77 -4.73
C THR A 68 3.91 -8.26 -4.71
N LEU A 69 4.11 -8.88 -5.87
CA LEU A 69 4.45 -10.30 -5.98
C LEU A 69 5.80 -10.62 -5.33
N ASN A 70 6.80 -9.75 -5.46
CA ASN A 70 8.06 -9.91 -4.72
C ASN A 70 7.83 -9.92 -3.20
N GLY A 71 6.96 -9.04 -2.69
CA GLY A 71 6.57 -9.04 -1.29
C GLY A 71 5.88 -10.34 -0.85
N VAL A 72 4.98 -10.87 -1.69
CA VAL A 72 4.33 -12.18 -1.44
C VAL A 72 5.34 -13.31 -1.39
N THR A 73 6.26 -13.38 -2.35
CA THR A 73 7.35 -14.37 -2.35
C THR A 73 8.22 -14.27 -1.10
N PHE A 74 8.52 -13.04 -0.66
CA PHE A 74 9.29 -12.81 0.55
C PHE A 74 8.54 -13.26 1.82
N ALA A 75 7.23 -12.97 1.91
CA ALA A 75 6.40 -13.44 3.02
C ALA A 75 6.38 -14.98 3.07
N LEU A 76 6.14 -15.63 1.92
CA LEU A 76 6.17 -17.09 1.83
C LEU A 76 7.52 -17.66 2.26
N TYR A 77 8.64 -17.07 1.83
CA TYR A 77 9.97 -17.55 2.21
C TYR A 77 10.23 -17.50 3.73
N ILE A 78 9.68 -16.51 4.44
CA ILE A 78 9.92 -16.34 5.88
C ILE A 78 9.10 -17.30 6.75
N ASP A 79 7.97 -17.77 6.23
CA ASP A 79 7.06 -18.70 6.91
C ASP A 79 7.42 -20.19 6.69
N PHE A 80 8.50 -20.49 5.95
CA PHE A 80 9.06 -21.85 5.73
C PHE A 80 10.46 -22.00 6.35
#